data_AF-A0A842VDY2-F1
#
_entry.id   AF-A0A842VDY2-F1
#
_cell.length_a   1.000
_cell.length_b   1.000
_cell.length_c   1.000
_cell.angle_alpha   90.00
_cell.angle_beta   90.00
_cell.angle_gamma   90.00
#
_symmetry.space_group_name_H-M   'P 1'
#
loop_
_entity.id
_entity.type
_entity.pdbx_description
1 polymer ?
#
loop_
_entity_poly.entity_id
_entity_poly.type
_entity_poly.pdbx_seq_one_letter_code
_entity_poly.pdbx_strand_id
1 'polypeptide(L)'
;MKYEQIKRFYEKIHRRIWSLLFRSNFKSFGANSYILYPLDIQNAKYIEICEGVRILKKAWLAAIKIDEYDPKLKIDDFARLGNFNHIASVRSVYIGKKVLTADKVYISDNLHSFENISRAIIDQPTKFNRAVTIGDETWIGENVCIIGANIGKHCVIGANSVVTKDIPDYSIAVGVPAKIIKKYNFKTGKWEKA
;
A
#
# COMPACT_ATOMS: atom_id res chain seq x y z
N MET A 1 -17.33 10.92 -30.18
CA MET A 1 -17.15 10.91 -28.71
C MET A 1 -15.66 11.06 -28.41
N LYS A 2 -15.23 12.03 -27.58
CA LYS A 2 -13.79 12.25 -27.30
C LYS A 2 -13.21 11.01 -26.59
N TYR A 3 -11.98 10.59 -26.90
CA TYR A 3 -11.32 9.40 -26.33
C TYR A 3 -11.53 9.24 -24.82
N GLU A 4 -11.40 10.33 -24.05
CA GLU A 4 -11.60 10.34 -22.60
C GLU A 4 -13.01 9.93 -22.15
N GLN A 5 -14.05 10.26 -22.92
CA GLN A 5 -15.43 9.86 -22.60
C GLN A 5 -15.60 8.35 -22.81
N ILE A 6 -15.05 7.81 -23.90
CA ILE A 6 -15.05 6.38 -24.19
C ILE A 6 -14.33 5.61 -23.08
N LYS A 7 -13.12 6.05 -22.72
CA LYS A 7 -12.32 5.46 -21.64
C LYS A 7 -13.07 5.44 -20.31
N ARG A 8 -13.64 6.58 -19.89
CA ARG A 8 -14.44 6.67 -18.65
C ARG A 8 -15.64 5.74 -18.66
N PHE A 9 -16.27 5.56 -19.81
CA PHE A 9 -17.39 4.64 -19.99
C PHE A 9 -16.95 3.18 -19.79
N TYR A 10 -15.86 2.74 -20.45
CA TYR A 10 -15.30 1.40 -20.25
C TYR A 10 -14.86 1.14 -18.82
N GLU A 11 -14.19 2.11 -18.19
CA GLU A 11 -13.79 1.98 -16.78
C GLU A 11 -15.01 1.88 -15.86
N LYS A 12 -16.10 2.61 -16.15
CA LYS A 12 -17.36 2.50 -15.39
C LYS A 12 -17.98 1.11 -15.53
N ILE A 13 -18.00 0.55 -16.74
CA ILE A 13 -18.51 -0.81 -16.97
C ILE A 13 -17.65 -1.83 -16.23
N HIS A 14 -16.32 -1.78 -16.42
CA HIS A 14 -15.39 -2.67 -15.75
C HIS A 14 -15.59 -2.64 -14.23
N ARG A 15 -15.61 -1.45 -13.62
CA ARG A 15 -15.81 -1.32 -12.16
C ARG A 15 -17.08 -2.04 -11.69
N ARG A 16 -18.18 -1.90 -12.43
CA ARG A 16 -19.45 -2.55 -12.07
C ARG A 16 -19.35 -4.07 -12.19
N ILE A 17 -18.91 -4.57 -13.34
CA ILE A 17 -18.80 -6.02 -13.58
C ILE A 17 -17.81 -6.66 -12.61
N TRP A 18 -16.62 -6.07 -12.47
CA TRP A 18 -15.57 -6.59 -11.60
C TRP A 18 -16.03 -6.63 -10.14
N SER A 19 -16.60 -5.53 -9.63
CA SER A 19 -17.12 -5.52 -8.25
C SER A 19 -18.26 -6.51 -8.05
N LEU A 20 -19.13 -6.73 -9.05
CA LEU A 20 -20.18 -7.76 -8.96
C LEU A 20 -19.61 -9.18 -8.87
N LEU A 21 -18.57 -9.48 -9.64
CA LEU A 21 -18.00 -10.83 -9.73
C LEU A 21 -17.06 -11.17 -8.57
N PHE A 22 -16.29 -10.21 -8.06
CA PHE A 22 -15.14 -10.53 -7.19
C PHE A 22 -15.23 -10.00 -5.77
N ARG A 23 -16.14 -9.07 -5.45
CA ARG A 23 -16.20 -8.46 -4.11
C ARG A 23 -16.44 -9.48 -2.98
N SER A 24 -17.18 -10.54 -3.25
CA SER A 24 -17.49 -11.61 -2.28
C SER A 24 -16.29 -12.48 -1.93
N ASN A 25 -15.21 -12.42 -2.72
CA ASN A 25 -14.00 -13.18 -2.45
C ASN A 25 -13.13 -12.50 -1.39
N PHE A 26 -13.37 -11.23 -1.11
CA PHE A 26 -12.64 -10.47 -0.09
C PHE A 26 -13.17 -10.78 1.30
N LYS A 27 -12.32 -10.61 2.32
CA LYS A 27 -12.77 -10.65 3.72
C LYS A 27 -13.87 -9.62 3.97
N SER A 28 -13.68 -8.42 3.45
CA SER A 28 -14.67 -7.36 3.40
C SER A 28 -14.39 -6.46 2.20
N PHE A 29 -15.47 -5.93 1.60
CA PHE A 29 -15.37 -5.02 0.46
C PHE A 29 -16.44 -3.93 0.57
N GLY A 30 -16.01 -2.74 0.95
CA GLY A 30 -16.87 -1.62 1.26
C GLY A 30 -17.63 -1.05 0.08
N ALA A 31 -18.68 -0.30 0.38
CA ALA A 31 -19.46 0.41 -0.63
C ALA A 31 -18.59 1.43 -1.38
N ASN A 32 -18.94 1.71 -2.63
CA ASN A 32 -18.26 2.68 -3.49
C ASN A 32 -16.75 2.41 -3.76
N SER A 33 -16.24 1.25 -3.33
CA SER A 33 -14.87 0.83 -3.58
C SER A 33 -14.74 0.10 -4.92
N TYR A 34 -13.56 0.16 -5.51
CA TYR A 34 -13.24 -0.62 -6.72
C TYR A 34 -11.74 -0.83 -6.89
N ILE A 35 -11.43 -1.91 -7.61
CA ILE A 35 -10.10 -2.20 -8.15
C ILE A 35 -10.21 -2.20 -9.67
N LEU A 36 -9.40 -1.39 -10.33
CA LEU A 36 -9.43 -1.24 -11.78
C LEU A 36 -8.35 -2.13 -12.40
N TYR A 37 -8.72 -3.16 -13.17
CA TYR A 37 -7.78 -4.07 -13.86
C TYR A 37 -6.59 -4.51 -12.99
N PRO A 38 -6.80 -5.24 -11.88
CA PRO A 38 -5.69 -5.72 -11.05
C PRO A 38 -4.72 -6.55 -11.88
N LEU A 39 -3.43 -6.48 -11.55
CA LEU A 39 -2.43 -7.39 -12.11
C LEU A 39 -2.60 -8.77 -11.50
N ASP A 40 -2.72 -8.82 -10.17
CA ASP A 40 -2.95 -10.05 -9.42
C ASP A 40 -3.57 -9.76 -8.04
N ILE A 41 -4.35 -10.71 -7.51
CA ILE A 41 -4.95 -10.66 -6.17
C ILE A 41 -4.82 -12.05 -5.54
N GLN A 42 -3.99 -12.17 -4.51
CA GLN A 42 -3.72 -13.44 -3.84
C GLN A 42 -4.40 -13.48 -2.48
N ASN A 43 -5.14 -14.56 -2.24
CA ASN A 43 -5.89 -14.83 -1.01
C ASN A 43 -6.76 -13.65 -0.55
N ALA A 44 -7.66 -13.19 -1.43
CA ALA A 44 -8.59 -12.09 -1.15
C ALA A 44 -9.36 -12.25 0.18
N LYS A 45 -9.61 -13.48 0.65
CA LYS A 45 -10.22 -13.79 1.96
C LYS A 45 -9.49 -13.22 3.19
N TYR A 46 -8.27 -12.73 3.01
CA TYR A 46 -7.45 -12.06 4.04
C TYR A 46 -7.31 -10.56 3.82
N ILE A 47 -7.96 -10.02 2.79
CA ILE A 47 -7.89 -8.63 2.37
C ILE A 47 -9.20 -7.92 2.72
N GLU A 48 -9.07 -6.81 3.44
CA GLU A 48 -10.17 -5.92 3.82
C GLU A 48 -10.04 -4.62 3.03
N ILE A 49 -11.02 -4.34 2.18
CA ILE A 49 -11.15 -3.07 1.46
C ILE A 49 -12.33 -2.33 2.08
N CYS A 50 -12.08 -1.20 2.72
CA CYS A 50 -13.14 -0.41 3.38
C CYS A 50 -13.90 0.49 2.39
N GLU A 51 -14.62 1.52 2.85
CA GLU A 51 -15.51 2.32 2.02
C GLU A 51 -14.76 3.28 1.08
N GLY A 52 -15.23 3.43 -0.15
CA GLY A 52 -14.75 4.46 -1.07
C GLY A 52 -13.29 4.33 -1.52
N VAL A 53 -12.67 3.18 -1.29
CA VAL A 53 -11.29 2.86 -1.67
C VAL A 53 -11.17 2.74 -3.19
N ARG A 54 -10.15 3.36 -3.77
CA ARG A 54 -9.89 3.33 -5.21
C ARG A 54 -8.50 2.78 -5.48
N ILE A 55 -8.43 1.63 -6.12
CA ILE A 55 -7.17 1.02 -6.53
C ILE A 55 -7.11 1.05 -8.05
N LEU A 56 -6.07 1.72 -8.59
CA LEU A 56 -5.92 1.91 -10.03
C LEU A 56 -5.23 0.70 -10.70
N LYS A 57 -4.81 0.89 -11.95
CA LYS A 57 -4.52 -0.20 -12.89
C LYS A 57 -3.33 -1.02 -12.45
N LYS A 58 -3.42 -2.33 -12.66
CA LYS A 58 -2.32 -3.27 -12.51
C LYS A 58 -1.73 -3.29 -11.10
N ALA A 59 -2.54 -2.99 -10.09
CA ALA A 59 -2.14 -3.22 -8.71
C ALA A 59 -2.02 -4.73 -8.44
N TRP A 60 -1.07 -5.09 -7.58
CA TRP A 60 -0.89 -6.44 -7.08
C TRP A 60 -1.10 -6.45 -5.56
N LEU A 61 -2.15 -7.12 -5.11
CA LEU A 61 -2.44 -7.30 -3.68
C LEU A 61 -2.16 -8.75 -3.29
N ALA A 62 -1.17 -8.99 -2.45
CA ALA A 62 -0.76 -10.32 -2.05
C ALA A 62 -0.88 -10.49 -0.53
N ALA A 63 -1.88 -11.24 -0.08
CA ALA A 63 -1.93 -11.77 1.28
C ALA A 63 -1.34 -13.19 1.28
N ILE A 64 -0.12 -13.37 1.75
CA ILE A 64 0.65 -14.60 1.55
C ILE A 64 0.77 -15.32 2.90
N LYS A 65 0.19 -16.52 3.00
CA LYS A 65 0.30 -17.36 4.20
C LYS A 65 1.64 -18.11 4.15
N ILE A 66 2.54 -17.80 5.09
CA ILE A 66 3.89 -18.39 5.17
C ILE A 66 4.07 -19.31 6.39
N ASP A 67 3.18 -19.21 7.37
CA ASP A 67 3.22 -19.93 8.64
C ASP A 67 1.79 -20.11 9.21
N GLU A 68 1.67 -20.51 10.47
CA GLU A 68 0.39 -20.76 11.13
C GLU A 68 -0.50 -19.51 11.21
N TYR A 69 0.08 -18.30 11.16
CA TYR A 69 -0.65 -17.06 11.27
C TYR A 69 -1.31 -16.70 9.94
N ASP A 70 -2.51 -16.11 10.02
CA ASP A 70 -3.19 -15.62 8.83
C ASP A 70 -2.66 -14.22 8.47
N PRO A 71 -2.34 -13.98 7.18
CA PRO A 71 -1.96 -12.66 6.72
C PRO A 71 -3.15 -11.70 6.86
N LYS A 72 -2.86 -10.40 6.99
CA LYS A 72 -3.88 -9.36 7.06
C LYS A 72 -3.44 -8.16 6.24
N LEU A 73 -4.19 -7.85 5.19
CA LEU A 73 -4.04 -6.62 4.43
C LEU A 73 -5.32 -5.81 4.56
N LYS A 74 -5.25 -4.63 5.18
CA LYS A 74 -6.39 -3.73 5.30
C LYS A 74 -6.10 -2.38 4.65
N ILE A 75 -7.02 -1.93 3.83
CA ILE A 75 -7.02 -0.61 3.19
C ILE A 75 -8.27 0.14 3.65
N ASP A 76 -8.07 1.17 4.45
CA ASP A 76 -9.13 1.92 5.13
C ASP A 76 -9.78 3.00 4.26
N ASP A 77 -10.83 3.62 4.80
CA ASP A 77 -11.79 4.41 4.06
C ASP A 77 -11.15 5.51 3.20
N PHE A 78 -11.64 5.62 1.97
CA PHE A 78 -11.31 6.68 1.00
C PHE A 78 -9.83 6.75 0.60
N ALA A 79 -9.03 5.72 0.91
CA ALA A 79 -7.67 5.61 0.40
C ALA A 79 -7.66 5.48 -1.14
N ARG A 80 -6.61 6.02 -1.76
CA ARG A 80 -6.41 5.99 -3.21
C ARG A 80 -5.03 5.47 -3.55
N LEU A 81 -5.03 4.36 -4.27
CA LEU A 81 -3.82 3.67 -4.70
C LEU A 81 -3.58 3.85 -6.19
N GLY A 82 -2.41 4.39 -6.56
CA GLY A 82 -1.97 4.58 -7.93
C GLY A 82 -1.81 3.28 -8.73
N ASN A 83 -1.45 3.42 -10.00
CA ASN A 83 -1.22 2.28 -10.88
C ASN A 83 0.03 1.51 -10.45
N PHE A 84 0.07 0.21 -10.70
CA PHE A 84 1.23 -0.66 -10.45
C PHE A 84 1.68 -0.72 -8.98
N ASN A 85 0.83 -0.34 -8.04
CA ASN A 85 1.15 -0.52 -6.63
C ASN A 85 1.18 -2.01 -6.29
N HIS A 86 2.20 -2.42 -5.56
CA HIS A 86 2.39 -3.79 -5.11
C HIS A 86 2.41 -3.81 -3.58
N ILE A 87 1.46 -4.53 -2.99
CA ILE A 87 1.31 -4.64 -1.55
C ILE A 87 1.36 -6.11 -1.16
N ALA A 88 2.40 -6.50 -0.42
CA ALA A 88 2.61 -7.85 0.08
C ALA A 88 2.46 -7.87 1.61
N SER A 89 1.59 -8.74 2.11
CA SER A 89 1.34 -8.93 3.54
C SER A 89 1.44 -10.39 3.91
N VAL A 90 2.36 -10.75 4.80
CA VAL A 90 2.46 -12.08 5.40
C VAL A 90 1.89 -12.13 6.82
N ARG A 91 1.84 -10.99 7.53
CA ARG A 91 1.24 -10.87 8.86
C ARG A 91 0.31 -9.66 8.98
N SER A 92 0.80 -8.45 8.70
CA SER A 92 0.05 -7.22 8.91
C SER A 92 0.58 -6.05 8.08
N VAL A 93 -0.22 -5.65 7.11
CA VAL A 93 -0.11 -4.37 6.40
C VAL A 93 -1.43 -3.61 6.55
N TYR A 94 -1.34 -2.40 7.09
CA TYR A 94 -2.46 -1.49 7.28
C TYR A 94 -2.21 -0.16 6.56
N ILE A 95 -3.15 0.23 5.71
CA ILE A 95 -3.17 1.53 5.02
C ILE A 95 -4.37 2.31 5.55
N GLY A 96 -4.10 3.43 6.21
CA GLY A 96 -5.09 4.27 6.88
C GLY A 96 -6.02 5.04 5.95
N LYS A 97 -6.89 5.83 6.56
CA LYS A 97 -7.95 6.57 5.88
C LYS A 97 -7.36 7.69 5.03
N LYS A 98 -7.94 7.90 3.85
CA LYS A 98 -7.56 8.96 2.92
C LYS A 98 -6.05 8.99 2.60
N VAL A 99 -5.35 7.86 2.72
CA VAL A 99 -3.98 7.74 2.23
C VAL A 99 -3.98 7.87 0.72
N LEU A 100 -3.05 8.67 0.20
CA LEU A 100 -2.82 8.81 -1.22
C LEU A 100 -1.46 8.22 -1.56
N THR A 101 -1.42 7.31 -2.52
CA THR A 101 -0.16 6.87 -3.12
C THR A 101 -0.15 7.28 -4.60
N ALA A 102 1.02 7.64 -5.09
CA ALA A 102 1.28 7.73 -6.51
C ALA A 102 1.42 6.31 -7.12
N ASP A 103 1.91 6.24 -8.35
CA ASP A 103 2.11 4.98 -9.05
C ASP A 103 3.37 4.23 -8.55
N LYS A 104 3.40 2.91 -8.77
CA LYS A 104 4.56 2.02 -8.55
C LYS A 104 5.07 1.99 -7.11
N VAL A 105 4.20 2.21 -6.12
CA VAL A 105 4.58 2.11 -4.71
C VAL A 105 4.62 0.64 -4.30
N TYR A 106 5.71 0.22 -3.65
CA TYR A 106 5.87 -1.10 -3.07
C TYR A 106 5.77 -1.04 -1.54
N ILE A 107 4.92 -1.89 -0.96
CA ILE A 107 4.68 -1.98 0.49
C ILE A 107 4.78 -3.44 0.90
N SER A 108 5.65 -3.76 1.85
CA SER A 108 5.83 -5.13 2.33
C SER A 108 6.23 -5.22 3.80
N ASP A 109 5.63 -6.19 4.51
CA ASP A 109 5.98 -6.59 5.87
C ASP A 109 6.92 -7.81 5.93
N ASN A 110 7.41 -8.27 4.77
CA ASN A 110 8.14 -9.53 4.62
C ASN A 110 9.47 -9.36 3.87
N LEU A 111 10.33 -10.37 3.98
CA LEU A 111 11.59 -10.49 3.24
C LEU A 111 11.81 -11.96 2.87
N HIS A 112 12.71 -12.22 1.92
CA HIS A 112 13.29 -13.55 1.79
C HIS A 112 14.36 -13.75 2.88
N SER A 113 14.44 -14.96 3.44
CA SER A 113 15.55 -15.32 4.32
C SER A 113 16.84 -15.41 3.53
N PHE A 114 17.95 -15.04 4.16
CA PHE A 114 19.28 -14.97 3.55
C PHE A 114 20.40 -15.41 4.48
N GLU A 115 20.05 -15.83 5.70
CA GLU A 115 20.99 -16.16 6.76
C GLU A 115 21.77 -17.45 6.49
N ASN A 116 21.15 -18.43 5.81
CA ASN A 116 21.83 -19.67 5.49
C ASN A 116 22.64 -19.54 4.20
N ILE A 117 23.93 -19.23 4.34
CA ILE A 117 24.85 -19.05 3.20
C ILE A 117 25.12 -20.33 2.40
N SER A 118 24.77 -21.50 2.93
CA SER A 118 24.94 -22.79 2.25
C SER A 118 23.74 -23.17 1.37
N ARG A 119 22.68 -22.36 1.34
CA ARG A 119 21.48 -22.57 0.51
C ARG A 119 21.24 -21.35 -0.37
N ALA A 120 20.85 -21.56 -1.63
CA ALA A 120 20.46 -20.46 -2.50
C ALA A 120 19.25 -19.71 -1.92
N ILE A 121 19.16 -18.40 -2.15
CA ILE A 121 18.09 -17.55 -1.59
C ILE A 121 16.70 -18.06 -1.99
N ILE A 122 16.54 -18.57 -3.22
CA ILE A 122 15.25 -19.10 -3.72
C ILE A 122 14.77 -20.33 -2.94
N ASP A 123 15.70 -21.09 -2.36
CA ASP A 123 15.40 -22.27 -1.55
C ASP A 123 15.21 -21.94 -0.07
N GLN A 124 15.37 -20.67 0.31
CA GLN A 124 15.16 -20.18 1.67
C GLN A 124 13.74 -19.61 1.81
N PRO A 125 13.09 -19.80 2.97
CA PRO A 125 11.71 -19.39 3.14
C PRO A 125 11.57 -17.86 3.16
N THR A 126 10.41 -17.38 2.71
CA THR A 126 9.96 -16.03 3.07
C THR A 126 9.78 -15.96 4.58
N LYS A 127 10.19 -14.84 5.19
CA LYS A 127 10.01 -14.55 6.61
C LYS A 127 9.27 -13.24 6.80
N PHE A 128 8.50 -13.18 7.88
CA PHE A 128 8.00 -11.91 8.39
C PHE A 128 9.19 -11.04 8.84
N ASN A 129 9.20 -9.78 8.42
CA ASN A 129 10.20 -8.80 8.81
C ASN A 129 9.65 -7.95 9.96
N ARG A 130 8.63 -7.14 9.65
CA ARG A 130 7.98 -6.24 10.61
C ARG A 130 6.68 -5.73 10.01
N ALA A 131 5.66 -5.55 10.84
CA ALA A 131 4.37 -5.02 10.39
C ALA A 131 4.54 -3.61 9.79
N VAL A 132 3.66 -3.27 8.84
CA VAL A 132 3.65 -1.96 8.18
C VAL A 132 2.32 -1.27 8.42
N THR A 133 2.37 -0.08 9.00
CA THR A 133 1.23 0.84 9.12
C THR A 133 1.53 2.12 8.35
N ILE A 134 0.58 2.58 7.53
CA ILE A 134 0.59 3.94 6.97
C ILE A 134 -0.58 4.70 7.59
N GLY A 135 -0.28 5.71 8.40
CA GLY A 135 -1.26 6.51 9.10
C GLY A 135 -2.09 7.39 8.15
N ASP A 136 -3.26 7.78 8.64
CA ASP A 136 -4.27 8.54 7.90
C ASP A 136 -3.70 9.79 7.20
N GLU A 137 -4.29 10.15 6.05
CA GLU A 137 -3.99 11.38 5.30
C GLU A 137 -2.53 11.51 4.83
N THR A 138 -1.77 10.41 4.85
CA THR A 138 -0.38 10.38 4.38
C THR A 138 -0.32 10.32 2.85
N TRP A 139 0.64 11.03 2.28
CA TRP A 139 0.97 10.98 0.86
C TRP A 139 2.28 10.22 0.62
N ILE A 140 2.23 9.22 -0.26
CA ILE A 140 3.38 8.43 -0.70
C ILE A 140 3.68 8.75 -2.17
N GLY A 141 4.88 9.26 -2.44
CA GLY A 141 5.36 9.60 -3.77
C GLY A 141 5.58 8.40 -4.69
N GLU A 142 5.81 8.67 -5.98
CA GLU A 142 5.98 7.61 -6.99
C GLU A 142 7.22 6.77 -6.70
N ASN A 143 7.14 5.46 -6.95
CA ASN A 143 8.26 4.53 -6.84
C ASN A 143 8.90 4.47 -5.43
N VAL A 144 8.12 4.73 -4.39
CA VAL A 144 8.54 4.54 -2.99
C VAL A 144 8.47 3.06 -2.60
N CYS A 145 9.47 2.59 -1.88
CA CYS A 145 9.47 1.27 -1.25
C CYS A 145 9.35 1.41 0.28
N ILE A 146 8.38 0.75 0.90
CA ILE A 146 8.18 0.69 2.35
C ILE A 146 8.34 -0.76 2.78
N ILE A 147 9.38 -1.04 3.57
CA ILE A 147 9.76 -2.40 3.94
C ILE A 147 9.89 -2.48 5.46
N GLY A 148 8.88 -3.03 6.13
CA GLY A 148 8.89 -3.25 7.57
C GLY A 148 9.00 -1.99 8.44
N ALA A 149 8.31 -0.91 8.07
CA ALA A 149 8.32 0.36 8.79
C ALA A 149 6.93 0.96 8.94
N ASN A 150 6.69 1.65 10.05
CA ASN A 150 5.47 2.41 10.27
C ASN A 150 5.65 3.87 9.84
N ILE A 151 4.66 4.42 9.16
CA ILE A 151 4.59 5.83 8.78
C ILE A 151 3.38 6.41 9.51
N GLY A 152 3.61 7.49 10.26
CA GLY A 152 2.59 8.20 11.00
C GLY A 152 1.55 8.87 10.11
N LYS A 153 0.57 9.52 10.72
CA LYS A 153 -0.46 10.26 9.98
C LYS A 153 0.10 11.55 9.37
N HIS A 154 -0.54 12.00 8.30
CA HIS A 154 -0.28 13.28 7.65
C HIS A 154 1.20 13.47 7.24
N CYS A 155 1.86 12.37 6.87
CA CYS A 155 3.24 12.38 6.41
C CYS A 155 3.31 12.61 4.89
N VAL A 156 4.49 13.04 4.43
CA VAL A 156 4.83 13.09 3.01
C VAL A 156 6.12 12.30 2.78
N ILE A 157 6.04 11.27 1.95
CA ILE A 157 7.22 10.51 1.52
C ILE A 157 7.54 10.88 0.09
N GLY A 158 8.72 11.48 -0.13
CA GLY A 158 9.14 11.89 -1.46
C GLY A 158 9.35 10.69 -2.39
N ALA A 159 9.18 10.92 -3.69
CA ALA A 159 9.37 9.90 -4.72
C ALA A 159 10.76 9.23 -4.64
N ASN A 160 10.84 7.97 -5.10
CA ASN A 160 12.06 7.14 -5.08
C ASN A 160 12.69 6.93 -3.69
N SER A 161 11.94 7.11 -2.60
CA SER A 161 12.45 6.88 -1.25
C SER A 161 12.33 5.42 -0.83
N VAL A 162 13.23 4.96 0.04
CA VAL A 162 13.18 3.62 0.65
C VAL A 162 13.03 3.78 2.16
N VAL A 163 11.84 3.44 2.68
CA VAL A 163 11.49 3.55 4.09
C VAL A 163 11.69 2.21 4.78
N THR A 164 12.71 2.16 5.65
CA THR A 164 13.07 0.97 6.47
C THR A 164 13.05 1.26 7.97
N LYS A 165 12.72 2.48 8.35
CA LYS A 165 12.59 2.94 9.75
C LYS A 165 11.34 3.78 9.88
N ASP A 166 10.80 3.82 11.09
CA ASP A 166 9.55 4.52 11.35
C ASP A 166 9.67 6.02 11.07
N ILE A 167 8.62 6.57 10.47
CA ILE A 167 8.46 8.00 10.21
C ILE A 167 7.34 8.49 11.12
N PRO A 168 7.60 9.41 12.07
CA PRO A 168 6.57 9.90 12.99
C PRO A 168 5.58 10.81 12.28
N ASP A 169 4.39 10.99 12.88
CA ASP A 169 3.34 11.87 12.39
C ASP A 169 3.86 13.24 11.95
N TYR A 170 3.20 13.83 10.93
CA TYR A 170 3.49 15.17 10.44
C TYR A 170 4.96 15.39 10.07
N SER A 171 5.53 14.40 9.36
CA SER A 171 6.91 14.44 8.88
C SER A 171 6.99 14.38 7.36
N ILE A 172 8.00 15.03 6.80
CA ILE A 172 8.39 14.88 5.39
C ILE A 172 9.71 14.11 5.35
N ALA A 173 9.73 12.97 4.68
CA ALA A 173 10.92 12.14 4.55
C ALA A 173 11.25 11.84 3.09
N VAL A 174 12.54 11.82 2.76
CA VAL A 174 13.04 11.56 1.40
C VAL A 174 14.33 10.73 1.42
N GLY A 175 14.64 10.04 0.33
CA GLY A 175 15.94 9.42 0.07
C GLY A 175 16.00 7.92 0.35
N VAL A 176 17.22 7.36 0.23
CA VAL A 176 17.51 5.93 0.35
C VAL A 176 18.72 5.74 1.28
N PRO A 177 18.55 5.32 2.56
CA PRO A 177 17.27 5.19 3.24
C PRO A 177 16.61 6.55 3.47
N ALA A 178 15.27 6.55 3.61
CA ALA A 178 14.50 7.76 3.83
C ALA A 178 14.90 8.44 5.14
N LYS A 179 15.16 9.75 5.07
CA LYS A 179 15.45 10.60 6.23
C LYS A 179 14.43 11.71 6.31
N ILE A 180 14.01 12.03 7.53
CA ILE A 180 13.11 13.15 7.80
C ILE A 180 13.88 14.44 7.50
N ILE A 181 13.34 15.26 6.60
CA ILE A 181 13.91 16.56 6.21
C ILE A 181 13.11 17.72 6.77
N LYS A 182 11.83 17.51 7.07
CA LYS A 182 10.96 18.51 7.70
C LYS A 182 10.00 17.88 8.68
N LYS A 183 9.60 18.66 9.69
CA LYS A 183 8.49 18.37 10.61
C LYS A 183 7.54 19.54 10.66
N TYR A 184 6.26 19.26 10.83
CA TYR A 184 5.27 20.32 11.03
C TYR A 184 5.37 20.86 12.46
N ASN A 185 5.60 22.15 12.59
CA ASN A 185 5.59 22.84 13.87
C ASN A 185 4.21 23.45 14.12
N PHE A 186 3.50 22.87 15.10
CA PHE A 186 2.16 23.32 15.48
C PHE A 186 2.11 24.71 16.11
N LYS A 187 3.22 25.21 16.67
CA LYS A 187 3.29 26.56 17.24
C LYS A 187 3.39 27.62 16.15
N THR A 188 4.14 27.33 15.08
CA THR A 188 4.38 28.29 13.99
C THR A 188 3.47 28.08 12.78
N GLY A 189 2.78 26.94 12.71
CA GLY A 189 1.94 26.56 11.56
C GLY A 189 2.73 26.27 10.29
N LYS A 190 4.01 25.89 10.42
CA LYS A 190 4.94 25.75 9.29
C LYS A 190 5.66 24.41 9.28
N TRP A 191 6.04 23.98 8.09
CA TRP A 191 6.99 22.88 7.91
C TRP A 191 8.42 23.40 8.08
N GLU A 192 9.08 22.97 9.13
CA GLU A 192 10.42 23.40 9.51
C GLU A 192 11.43 22.29 9.29
N LYS A 193 12.69 22.65 9.03
CA LYS A 193 13.76 21.66 8.84
C LYS A 193 13.89 20.80 10.10
N ALA A 194 13.98 19.49 9.90
CA ALA A 194 14.12 18.51 10.97
C ALA A 194 15.50 18.53 11.63
#